data_AF-A0A246ACF6-F1
#
_entry.id   AF-A0A246ACF6-F1
#
_cell.length_a   1.000
_cell.length_b   1.000
_cell.length_c   1.000
_cell.angle_alpha   90.00
_cell.angle_beta   90.00
_cell.angle_gamma   90.00
#
_symmetry.space_group_name_H-M   'P 1'
#
loop_
_entity.id
_entity.type
_entity.pdbx_description
1 polymer ?
#
loop_
_entity_poly.entity_id
_entity_poly.type
_entity_poly.pdbx_seq_one_letter_code
_entity_poly.pdbx_strand_id
1 'polypeptide(L)'
;MQYALLNGCKAEAVRGAQGICMCCGQKVIAKCGSINIKHWAHAVADRCDSWWENETIWHREWKAEFPVNFREVNFFDEKLLEFHRADIHTAAGITIELQNSAISLTELQAREAFYPKLIWLVNGLKFKGFKILKSIPDPHHPALDDFEFCLSEHLSMIRKIDALTQNPNPAILNFYHQDLKSVPVSTAFYAFSWRHPHQAWMQVSCPVFIDFGGHFLYRLRKRYQISGHYSYLQLVSKRSFLAKYAIG
;
A
#
# COMPACT_ATOMS: atom_id res chain seq x y z
N MET A 1 -4.41 -16.92 9.75
CA MET A 1 -2.98 -17.16 10.05
C MET A 1 -2.45 -18.28 9.16
N GLN A 2 -1.34 -18.06 8.46
CA GLN A 2 -0.62 -19.08 7.70
C GLN A 2 0.15 -20.03 8.60
N TYR A 3 0.80 -19.48 9.62
CA TYR A 3 1.75 -20.20 10.47
C TYR A 3 1.29 -20.28 11.92
N ALA A 4 1.67 -21.37 12.57
CA ALA A 4 1.57 -21.63 14.00
C ALA A 4 2.74 -22.50 14.46
N LEU A 5 2.92 -22.70 15.76
CA LEU A 5 3.87 -23.68 16.28
C LEU A 5 3.22 -25.06 16.31
N LEU A 6 3.77 -26.00 15.55
CA LEU A 6 3.46 -27.42 15.61
C LEU A 6 4.68 -28.14 16.16
N ASN A 7 4.55 -28.77 17.34
CA ASN A 7 5.66 -29.40 18.06
C ASN A 7 6.87 -28.46 18.28
N GLY A 8 6.60 -27.16 18.54
CA GLY A 8 7.63 -26.14 18.76
C GLY A 8 8.23 -25.56 17.46
N CYS A 9 7.86 -26.06 16.28
CA CYS A 9 8.37 -25.56 15.00
C CYS A 9 7.30 -24.73 14.27
N LYS A 10 7.71 -23.62 13.63
CA LYS A 10 6.84 -22.81 12.76
C LYS A 10 6.40 -23.65 11.56
N ALA A 11 5.10 -23.89 11.43
CA ALA A 11 4.54 -24.78 10.42
C ALA A 11 3.22 -24.24 9.82
N GLU A 12 2.97 -24.59 8.56
CA GLU A 12 1.69 -24.33 7.90
C GLU A 12 0.60 -25.28 8.39
N ALA A 13 -0.66 -24.92 8.12
CA ALA A 13 -1.81 -25.73 8.53
C ALA A 13 -1.85 -27.07 7.79
N VAL A 14 -1.74 -28.17 8.55
CA VAL A 14 -1.86 -29.55 8.08
C VAL A 14 -3.19 -30.13 8.56
N ARG A 15 -3.91 -30.84 7.68
CA ARG A 15 -5.25 -31.37 7.98
C ARG A 15 -5.24 -32.20 9.26
N GLY A 16 -6.13 -31.86 10.20
CA GLY A 16 -6.29 -32.55 11.49
C GLY A 16 -5.30 -32.10 12.57
N ALA A 17 -4.33 -31.25 12.26
CA ALA A 17 -3.34 -30.79 13.21
C ALA A 17 -3.91 -29.75 14.20
N GLN A 18 -3.31 -29.73 15.38
CA GLN A 18 -3.48 -28.69 16.40
C GLN A 18 -2.12 -28.08 16.69
N GLY A 19 -2.08 -26.77 16.89
CA GLY A 19 -0.86 -26.03 17.14
C GLY A 19 -1.06 -24.97 18.20
N ILE A 20 -0.01 -24.16 18.39
CA ILE A 20 0.00 -23.03 19.31
C ILE A 20 0.16 -21.73 18.51
N CYS A 21 -0.70 -20.76 18.80
CA CYS A 21 -0.61 -19.43 18.19
C CYS A 21 0.71 -18.77 18.59
N MET A 22 1.47 -18.31 17.59
CA MET A 22 2.74 -17.59 17.82
C MET A 22 2.56 -16.20 18.43
N CYS A 23 1.33 -15.66 18.46
CA CYS A 23 1.01 -14.38 19.12
C CYS A 23 0.73 -14.61 20.60
N CYS A 24 -0.41 -15.21 20.92
CA CYS A 24 -0.93 -15.28 22.29
C CYS A 24 -0.65 -16.60 23.02
N GLY A 25 0.00 -17.57 22.37
CA GLY A 25 0.24 -18.89 22.97
C GLY A 25 -1.01 -19.78 23.11
N GLN A 26 -2.18 -19.32 22.65
CA GLN A 26 -3.42 -20.10 22.72
C GLN A 26 -3.49 -21.18 21.63
N LYS A 27 -4.34 -22.19 21.87
CA LYS A 27 -4.52 -23.32 20.96
C LYS A 27 -5.17 -22.90 19.63
N VAL A 28 -4.60 -23.37 18.53
CA VAL A 28 -5.14 -23.20 17.17
C VAL A 28 -5.39 -24.55 16.50
N ILE A 29 -6.36 -24.58 15.60
CA ILE A 29 -6.78 -25.77 14.85
C ILE A 29 -6.58 -25.51 13.36
N ALA A 30 -6.03 -26.49 12.65
CA ALA A 30 -5.87 -26.41 11.22
C ALA A 30 -7.23 -26.50 10.51
N LYS A 31 -7.56 -25.48 9.69
CA LYS A 31 -8.71 -25.46 8.80
C LYS A 31 -8.22 -25.73 7.38
N CYS A 32 -8.50 -26.92 6.87
CA CYS A 32 -8.01 -27.42 5.58
C CYS A 32 -9.15 -27.92 4.67
N GLY A 33 -10.28 -27.21 4.67
CA GLY A 33 -11.43 -27.53 3.80
C GLY A 33 -11.16 -27.22 2.33
N SER A 34 -12.10 -27.58 1.46
CA SER A 34 -12.04 -27.32 0.02
C SER A 34 -12.42 -25.90 -0.39
N ILE A 35 -13.10 -25.16 0.50
CA ILE A 35 -13.66 -23.83 0.21
C ILE A 35 -12.66 -22.72 0.56
N ASN A 36 -12.02 -22.82 1.73
CA ASN A 36 -11.12 -21.80 2.26
C ASN A 36 -9.66 -22.24 2.12
N ILE A 37 -8.76 -21.27 1.92
CA ILE A 37 -7.31 -21.50 1.94
C ILE A 37 -6.93 -22.15 3.27
N LYS A 38 -6.00 -23.11 3.23
CA LYS A 38 -5.48 -23.75 4.45
C LYS A 38 -4.92 -22.69 5.40
N HIS A 39 -5.45 -22.65 6.62
CA HIS A 39 -5.05 -21.68 7.65
C HIS A 39 -5.20 -22.27 9.05
N TRP A 40 -4.50 -21.65 10.00
CA TRP A 40 -4.71 -21.83 11.43
C TRP A 40 -5.78 -20.86 11.93
N ALA A 41 -6.70 -21.36 12.75
CA ALA A 41 -7.72 -20.57 13.44
C ALA A 41 -7.70 -20.88 14.94
N HIS A 42 -7.97 -19.89 15.79
CA HIS A 42 -8.12 -20.14 17.23
C HIS A 42 -9.26 -21.14 17.49
N ALA A 43 -9.04 -22.02 18.47
CA ALA A 43 -10.01 -23.06 18.84
C ALA A 43 -11.29 -22.45 19.45
N VAL A 44 -11.14 -21.35 20.17
CA VAL A 44 -12.22 -20.48 20.67
C VAL A 44 -12.30 -19.26 19.76
N ALA A 45 -13.43 -18.56 19.72
CA ALA A 45 -13.61 -17.29 19.00
C ALA A 45 -12.81 -16.14 19.65
N ASP A 46 -11.52 -16.37 19.85
CA ASP A 46 -10.58 -15.42 20.41
C ASP A 46 -9.85 -14.71 19.26
N ARG A 47 -9.73 -13.39 19.40
CA ARG A 47 -9.06 -12.50 18.45
C ARG A 47 -7.90 -11.86 19.17
N CYS A 48 -6.74 -12.52 19.12
CA CYS A 48 -5.53 -12.00 19.74
C CYS A 48 -4.88 -10.82 18.98
N ASP A 49 -5.44 -10.45 17.82
CA ASP A 49 -5.02 -9.32 17.00
C ASP A 49 -6.29 -8.63 16.47
N SER A 50 -6.48 -7.38 16.87
CA SER A 50 -7.63 -6.56 16.47
C SER A 50 -7.58 -6.16 14.99
N TRP A 51 -6.40 -6.20 14.36
CA TRP A 51 -6.16 -5.84 12.95
C TRP A 51 -6.29 -7.01 11.97
N TRP A 52 -6.72 -8.17 12.48
CA TRP A 52 -6.85 -9.38 11.69
C TRP A 52 -7.79 -9.22 10.47
N GLU A 53 -7.28 -9.57 9.28
CA GLU A 53 -8.06 -9.80 8.06
C GLU A 53 -8.04 -11.30 7.66
N ASN A 54 -9.06 -11.73 6.92
CA ASN A 54 -9.05 -13.03 6.26
C ASN A 54 -7.94 -13.11 5.20
N GLU A 55 -7.11 -14.13 5.29
CA GLU A 55 -6.08 -14.43 4.29
C GLU A 55 -6.73 -14.78 2.94
N THR A 56 -6.32 -14.08 1.87
CA THR A 56 -6.75 -14.36 0.50
C THR A 56 -5.60 -14.96 -0.33
N ILE A 57 -5.91 -15.44 -1.54
CA ILE A 57 -4.86 -15.96 -2.46
C ILE A 57 -3.84 -14.86 -2.75
N TRP A 58 -4.31 -13.63 -2.99
CA TRP A 58 -3.46 -12.47 -3.22
C TRP A 58 -2.50 -12.20 -2.05
N HIS A 59 -2.97 -12.32 -0.78
CA HIS A 59 -2.08 -12.23 0.38
C HIS A 59 -1.02 -13.33 0.39
N ARG A 60 -1.45 -14.58 0.16
CA ARG A 60 -0.57 -15.76 0.19
C ARG A 60 0.51 -15.66 -0.88
N GLU A 61 0.15 -15.25 -2.10
CA GLU A 61 1.08 -15.06 -3.21
C GLU A 61 2.09 -13.97 -2.90
N TRP A 62 1.65 -12.81 -2.39
CA TRP A 62 2.58 -11.74 -2.01
C TRP A 62 3.51 -12.13 -0.88
N LYS A 63 3.01 -12.79 0.17
CA LYS A 63 3.86 -13.32 1.26
C LYS A 63 4.87 -14.34 0.72
N ALA A 64 4.46 -15.17 -0.26
CA ALA A 64 5.31 -16.21 -0.83
C ALA A 64 6.56 -15.67 -1.55
N GLU A 65 6.54 -14.41 -2.01
CA GLU A 65 7.69 -13.74 -2.62
C GLU A 65 8.78 -13.34 -1.62
N PHE A 66 8.52 -13.42 -0.31
CA PHE A 66 9.47 -13.05 0.76
C PHE A 66 10.00 -14.30 1.49
N PRO A 67 11.21 -14.29 2.07
CA PRO A 67 11.69 -15.38 2.94
C PRO A 67 10.72 -15.74 4.08
N VAL A 68 10.64 -17.02 4.48
CA VAL A 68 9.68 -17.52 5.50
C VAL A 68 9.85 -16.85 6.86
N ASN A 69 11.08 -16.46 7.22
CA ASN A 69 11.37 -15.72 8.45
C ASN A 69 10.85 -14.28 8.43
N PHE A 70 10.54 -13.70 7.26
CA PHE A 70 9.96 -12.36 7.17
C PHE A 70 8.42 -12.39 7.24
N ARG A 71 7.78 -13.54 6.99
CA ARG A 71 6.32 -13.64 6.92
C ARG A 71 5.70 -13.81 8.30
N GLU A 72 4.59 -13.11 8.57
CA GLU A 72 3.81 -13.24 9.81
C GLU A 72 4.68 -13.08 11.07
N VAL A 73 5.30 -11.90 11.23
CA VAL A 73 6.14 -11.57 12.39
C VAL A 73 5.28 -10.84 13.43
N ASN A 74 5.35 -11.28 14.68
CA ASN A 74 4.51 -10.76 15.75
C ASN A 74 5.23 -9.68 16.55
N PHE A 75 4.48 -8.65 16.90
CA PHE A 75 4.89 -7.55 17.76
C PHE A 75 3.87 -7.43 18.89
N PHE A 76 4.32 -6.96 20.05
CA PHE A 76 3.46 -6.71 21.20
C PHE A 76 3.31 -5.21 21.40
N ASP A 77 2.07 -4.72 21.46
CA ASP A 77 1.76 -3.35 21.83
C ASP A 77 1.63 -3.27 23.36
N GLU A 78 2.65 -2.68 24.01
CA GLU A 78 2.63 -2.51 25.47
C GLU A 78 1.57 -1.53 25.97
N LYS A 79 1.08 -0.62 25.12
CA LYS A 79 0.06 0.38 25.50
C LYS A 79 -1.33 -0.24 25.49
N LEU A 80 -1.63 -1.04 24.46
CA LEU A 80 -2.92 -1.69 24.30
C LEU A 80 -2.97 -3.12 24.87
N LEU A 81 -1.81 -3.65 25.28
CA LEU A 81 -1.64 -5.01 25.79
C LEU A 81 -2.15 -6.08 24.82
N GLU A 82 -1.95 -5.86 23.51
CA GLU A 82 -2.37 -6.77 22.45
C GLU A 82 -1.21 -7.12 21.50
N PHE A 83 -1.38 -8.20 20.73
CA PHE A 83 -0.40 -8.60 19.73
C PHE A 83 -0.86 -8.14 18.34
N HIS A 84 0.08 -7.65 17.55
CA HIS A 84 -0.12 -7.34 16.14
C HIS A 84 0.81 -8.18 15.28
N ARG A 85 0.28 -8.71 14.18
CA ARG A 85 1.04 -9.53 13.24
C ARG A 85 1.30 -8.76 11.96
N ALA A 86 2.57 -8.44 11.71
CA ALA A 86 3.00 -7.93 10.43
C ALA A 86 2.86 -9.01 9.35
N ASP A 87 2.25 -8.68 8.21
CA ASP A 87 2.21 -9.63 7.08
C ASP A 87 3.62 -10.02 6.62
N ILE A 88 4.48 -9.01 6.48
CA ILE A 88 5.90 -9.13 6.15
C ILE A 88 6.71 -8.14 7.01
N HIS A 89 7.80 -8.60 7.63
CA HIS A 89 8.78 -7.76 8.29
C HIS A 89 10.20 -8.19 7.92
N THR A 90 10.97 -7.28 7.31
CA THR A 90 12.28 -7.58 6.74
C THR A 90 13.41 -7.43 7.77
N ALA A 91 14.57 -8.03 7.51
CA ALA A 91 15.77 -7.86 8.34
C ALA A 91 16.23 -6.39 8.43
N ALA A 92 15.89 -5.55 7.45
CA ALA A 92 16.16 -4.11 7.47
C ALA A 92 15.19 -3.31 8.36
N GLY A 93 14.27 -3.99 9.06
CA GLY A 93 13.28 -3.39 9.94
C GLY A 93 12.12 -2.70 9.21
N ILE A 94 11.83 -3.11 7.96
CA ILE A 94 10.70 -2.59 7.18
C ILE A 94 9.52 -3.53 7.36
N THR A 95 8.37 -2.99 7.77
CA THR A 95 7.10 -3.71 7.79
C THR A 95 6.34 -3.44 6.49
N ILE A 96 5.83 -4.48 5.84
CA ILE A 96 4.93 -4.36 4.70
C ILE A 96 3.60 -4.99 5.09
N GLU A 97 2.56 -4.17 5.15
CA GLU A 97 1.18 -4.60 5.39
C GLU A 97 0.45 -4.77 4.07
N LEU A 98 -0.20 -5.92 3.91
CA LEU A 98 -0.99 -6.26 2.74
C LEU A 98 -2.46 -5.92 3.05
N GLN A 99 -3.05 -5.00 2.29
CA GLN A 99 -4.44 -4.59 2.52
C GLN A 99 -5.32 -4.94 1.33
N ASN A 100 -6.33 -5.79 1.54
CA ASN A 100 -7.26 -6.21 0.50
C ASN A 100 -8.69 -5.75 0.74
N SER A 101 -9.07 -5.54 2.00
CA SER A 101 -10.38 -4.99 2.37
C SER A 101 -10.31 -3.49 2.64
N ALA A 102 -11.48 -2.84 2.79
CA ALA A 102 -11.50 -1.43 3.18
C ALA A 102 -10.93 -1.29 4.61
N ILE A 103 -10.07 -0.29 4.81
CA ILE A 103 -9.52 0.08 6.11
C ILE A 103 -10.03 1.46 6.50
N SER A 104 -10.34 1.65 7.78
CA SER A 104 -10.73 2.96 8.30
C SER A 104 -9.53 3.88 8.39
N LEU A 105 -9.74 5.21 8.35
CA LEU A 105 -8.66 6.17 8.53
C LEU A 105 -7.99 6.00 9.92
N THR A 106 -8.79 5.78 10.95
CA THR A 106 -8.30 5.57 12.33
C THR A 106 -7.40 4.34 12.44
N GLU A 107 -7.79 3.23 11.83
CA GLU A 107 -6.99 2.01 11.84
C GLU A 107 -5.71 2.15 11.02
N LEU A 108 -5.77 2.82 9.86
CA LEU A 108 -4.59 3.15 9.06
C LEU A 108 -3.59 3.97 9.89
N GLN A 109 -4.06 5.02 10.57
CA GLN A 109 -3.23 5.87 11.41
C GLN A 109 -2.65 5.12 12.62
N ALA A 110 -3.44 4.24 13.25
CA ALA A 110 -2.97 3.40 14.35
C ALA A 110 -1.82 2.48 13.91
N ARG A 111 -1.97 1.82 12.76
CA ARG A 111 -0.93 0.96 12.18
C ARG A 111 0.32 1.74 11.77
N GLU A 112 0.17 2.91 11.16
CA GLU A 112 1.30 3.79 10.81
C GLU A 112 2.05 4.31 12.06
N ALA A 113 1.33 4.58 13.15
CA ALA A 113 1.96 4.99 14.41
C ALA A 113 2.66 3.83 15.13
N PHE A 114 2.16 2.60 14.97
CA PHE A 114 2.71 1.41 15.60
C PHE A 114 3.97 0.90 14.89
N TYR A 115 3.98 0.86 13.55
CA TYR A 115 5.12 0.39 12.76
C TYR A 115 6.01 1.55 12.27
N PRO A 116 7.24 1.72 12.77
CA PRO A 116 8.07 2.90 12.45
C PRO A 116 8.46 3.04 10.97
N LYS A 117 8.57 1.92 10.23
CA LYS A 117 8.92 1.88 8.81
C LYS A 117 7.91 1.03 8.05
N LEU A 118 6.70 1.54 7.92
CA LEU A 118 5.60 0.86 7.25
C LEU A 118 5.56 1.14 5.74
N ILE A 119 5.25 0.12 4.96
CA ILE A 119 4.84 0.22 3.56
C ILE A 119 3.48 -0.46 3.43
N TRP A 120 2.56 0.20 2.73
CA TRP A 120 1.30 -0.40 2.34
C TRP A 120 1.41 -1.02 0.95
N LEU A 121 1.02 -2.28 0.83
CA LEU A 121 0.75 -2.91 -0.46
C LEU A 121 -0.74 -3.21 -0.52
N VAL A 122 -1.45 -2.63 -1.47
CA VAL A 122 -2.91 -2.60 -1.49
C VAL A 122 -3.44 -3.30 -2.72
N ASN A 123 -4.41 -4.18 -2.55
CA ASN A 123 -5.09 -4.83 -3.65
C ASN A 123 -6.04 -3.83 -4.35
N GLY A 124 -5.60 -3.30 -5.48
CA GLY A 124 -6.35 -2.34 -6.28
C GLY A 124 -7.42 -2.96 -7.18
N LEU A 125 -7.47 -4.28 -7.33
CA LEU A 125 -8.40 -4.96 -8.26
C LEU A 125 -9.88 -4.65 -7.95
N LYS A 126 -10.19 -4.30 -6.70
CA LYS A 126 -11.55 -3.97 -6.25
C LYS A 126 -11.86 -2.47 -6.25
N PHE A 127 -10.92 -1.61 -6.66
CA PHE A 127 -11.12 -0.16 -6.64
C PHE A 127 -12.08 0.27 -7.75
N LYS A 128 -13.34 0.50 -7.37
CA LYS A 128 -14.35 1.03 -8.28
C LYS A 128 -14.03 2.48 -8.63
N GLY A 129 -14.18 2.82 -9.91
CA GLY A 129 -13.99 4.18 -10.39
C GLY A 129 -12.54 4.69 -10.39
N PHE A 130 -11.56 3.83 -10.14
CA PHE A 130 -10.15 4.15 -10.30
C PHE A 130 -9.74 3.97 -11.76
N LYS A 131 -9.17 5.00 -12.37
CA LYS A 131 -8.68 4.99 -13.75
C LYS A 131 -7.27 5.55 -13.79
N ILE A 132 -6.33 4.75 -14.28
CA ILE A 132 -5.01 5.23 -14.68
C ILE A 132 -5.21 6.00 -15.99
N LEU A 133 -4.78 7.26 -16.02
CA LEU A 133 -4.91 8.13 -17.17
C LEU A 133 -3.60 8.16 -17.96
N LYS A 134 -3.35 9.23 -18.70
CA LYS A 134 -2.14 9.39 -19.50
C LYS A 134 -0.89 9.52 -18.64
N SER A 135 0.23 9.15 -19.24
CA SER A 135 1.55 9.45 -18.69
C SER A 135 1.73 10.96 -18.56
N ILE A 136 2.45 11.35 -17.51
CA ILE A 136 2.80 12.74 -17.22
C ILE A 136 4.33 12.86 -17.22
N PRO A 137 4.90 14.05 -17.44
CA PRO A 137 6.31 14.29 -17.16
C PRO A 137 6.67 13.96 -15.72
N ASP A 138 7.97 13.88 -15.42
CA ASP A 138 8.41 13.83 -14.02
C ASP A 138 7.83 15.04 -13.26
N PRO A 139 6.96 14.82 -12.25
CA PRO A 139 6.34 15.92 -11.52
C PRO A 139 7.35 16.82 -10.79
N HIS A 140 8.60 16.39 -10.63
CA HIS A 140 9.68 17.16 -10.02
C HIS A 140 10.76 17.58 -11.04
N HIS A 141 10.45 17.53 -12.34
CA HIS A 141 11.37 18.02 -13.37
C HIS A 141 11.63 19.53 -13.20
N PRO A 142 12.88 20.02 -13.26
CA PRO A 142 13.20 21.44 -13.03
C PRO A 142 12.45 22.42 -13.94
N ALA A 143 12.18 22.03 -15.19
CA ALA A 143 11.38 22.85 -16.12
C ALA A 143 9.92 23.09 -15.64
N LEU A 144 9.47 22.41 -14.58
CA LEU A 144 8.14 22.59 -13.98
C LEU A 144 8.18 23.39 -12.67
N ASP A 145 9.32 23.96 -12.27
CA ASP A 145 9.48 24.64 -10.96
C ASP A 145 8.61 25.91 -10.86
N ASP A 146 8.36 26.57 -11.99
CA ASP A 146 7.53 27.77 -12.11
C ASP A 146 6.06 27.46 -12.46
N PHE A 147 5.66 26.19 -12.41
CA PHE A 147 4.32 25.74 -12.76
C PHE A 147 3.71 24.84 -11.68
N GLU A 148 2.38 24.84 -11.60
CA GLU A 148 1.62 23.97 -10.72
C GLU A 148 0.58 23.18 -11.50
N PHE A 149 0.39 21.90 -11.16
CA PHE A 149 -0.61 21.07 -11.83
C PHE A 149 -2.03 21.50 -11.42
N CYS A 150 -2.94 21.61 -12.38
CA CYS A 150 -4.35 21.81 -12.05
C CYS A 150 -4.93 20.53 -11.42
N LEU A 151 -5.76 20.67 -10.38
CA LEU A 151 -6.49 19.57 -9.75
C LEU A 151 -7.74 19.19 -10.58
N SER A 152 -7.51 18.77 -11.83
CA SER A 152 -8.57 18.39 -12.78
C SER A 152 -8.23 17.09 -13.51
N GLU A 153 -9.21 16.48 -14.18
CA GLU A 153 -8.97 15.29 -15.01
C GLU A 153 -8.14 15.59 -16.27
N HIS A 154 -8.09 16.86 -16.69
CA HIS A 154 -7.24 17.30 -17.77
C HIS A 154 -5.85 17.61 -17.22
N LEU A 155 -4.83 17.03 -17.87
CA LEU A 155 -3.44 17.39 -17.60
C LEU A 155 -3.18 18.80 -18.11
N SER A 156 -3.24 19.74 -17.19
CA SER A 156 -2.97 21.15 -17.38
C SER A 156 -2.24 21.71 -16.18
N MET A 157 -1.68 22.90 -16.37
CA MET A 157 -0.92 23.62 -15.37
C MET A 157 -1.32 25.09 -15.34
N ILE A 158 -1.03 25.74 -14.23
CA ILE A 158 -1.01 27.20 -14.11
C ILE A 158 0.41 27.65 -13.80
N ARG A 159 0.72 28.93 -14.00
CA ARG A 159 1.98 29.47 -13.52
C ARG A 159 1.94 29.57 -12.00
N LYS A 160 3.06 29.27 -11.35
CA LYS A 160 3.19 29.32 -9.89
C LYS A 160 2.94 30.72 -9.33
N ILE A 161 3.28 31.76 -10.08
CA ILE A 161 2.97 33.14 -9.72
C ILE A 161 1.46 33.39 -9.60
N ASP A 162 0.65 32.76 -10.45
CA ASP A 162 -0.82 32.88 -10.37
C ASP A 162 -1.36 32.21 -9.11
N ALA A 163 -0.81 31.05 -8.72
CA ALA A 163 -1.15 30.39 -7.46
C ALA A 163 -0.74 31.23 -6.24
N LEU A 164 0.47 31.80 -6.26
CA LEU A 164 1.00 32.68 -5.20
C LEU A 164 0.14 33.93 -4.99
N THR A 165 -0.29 34.55 -6.08
CA THR A 165 -1.08 35.78 -6.08
C THR A 165 -2.58 35.54 -5.93
N GLN A 166 -3.02 34.27 -5.83
CA GLN A 166 -4.42 33.87 -5.81
C GLN A 166 -5.21 34.49 -6.97
N ASN A 167 -4.61 34.52 -8.16
CA ASN A 167 -5.25 35.07 -9.35
C ASN A 167 -6.60 34.37 -9.60
N PRO A 168 -7.72 35.11 -9.67
CA PRO A 168 -9.04 34.51 -9.85
C PRO A 168 -9.24 33.89 -11.23
N ASN A 169 -8.41 34.23 -12.23
CA ASN A 169 -8.50 33.72 -13.59
C ASN A 169 -7.11 33.40 -14.16
N PRO A 170 -6.44 32.35 -13.65
CA PRO A 170 -5.12 31.98 -14.12
C PRO A 170 -5.18 31.39 -15.54
N ALA A 171 -4.13 31.62 -16.34
CA ALA A 171 -4.03 31.00 -17.65
C ALA A 171 -3.83 29.48 -17.52
N ILE A 172 -4.75 28.69 -18.06
CA ILE A 172 -4.66 27.22 -18.07
C ILE A 172 -3.78 26.78 -19.24
N LEU A 173 -2.65 26.18 -18.93
CA LEU A 173 -1.64 25.75 -19.90
C LEU A 173 -1.69 24.22 -20.08
N ASN A 174 -1.66 23.76 -21.33
CA ASN A 174 -1.48 22.35 -21.65
C ASN A 174 -0.02 22.10 -22.10
N PHE A 175 0.35 20.83 -22.26
CA PHE A 175 1.71 20.43 -22.66
C PHE A 175 2.04 20.68 -24.15
N TYR A 176 1.15 21.33 -24.91
CA TYR A 176 1.45 21.87 -26.24
C TYR A 176 1.81 23.37 -26.19
N HIS A 177 1.61 24.04 -25.04
CA HIS A 177 1.96 25.45 -24.85
C HIS A 177 3.47 25.66 -24.99
N GLN A 178 3.90 26.82 -25.52
CA GLN A 178 5.32 27.09 -25.81
C GLN A 178 6.23 26.95 -24.59
N ASP A 179 5.71 27.28 -23.40
CA ASP A 179 6.44 27.20 -22.13
C ASP A 179 6.59 25.75 -21.61
N LEU A 180 5.74 24.81 -22.07
CA LEU A 180 5.67 23.43 -21.55
C LEU A 180 6.02 22.36 -22.59
N LYS A 181 6.01 22.69 -23.89
CA LYS A 181 6.21 21.74 -25.00
C LYS A 181 7.59 21.06 -25.00
N SER A 182 8.59 21.66 -24.35
CA SER A 182 9.94 21.11 -24.23
C SER A 182 10.11 20.18 -23.03
N VAL A 183 9.10 20.10 -22.14
CA VAL A 183 9.16 19.23 -20.97
C VAL A 183 9.09 17.77 -21.44
N PRO A 184 10.07 16.92 -21.09
CA PRO A 184 10.12 15.55 -21.58
C PRO A 184 8.95 14.73 -21.02
N VAL A 185 8.36 13.91 -21.89
CA VAL A 185 7.37 12.91 -21.46
C VAL A 185 8.09 11.81 -20.68
N SER A 186 7.48 11.35 -19.59
CA SER A 186 7.98 10.21 -18.82
C SER A 186 7.08 8.99 -19.04
N THR A 187 7.66 7.80 -19.02
CA THR A 187 6.92 6.53 -18.94
C THR A 187 6.78 6.02 -17.50
N ALA A 188 7.38 6.73 -16.54
CA ALA A 188 7.40 6.32 -15.14
C ALA A 188 6.26 6.93 -14.31
N PHE A 189 5.59 7.97 -14.80
CA PHE A 189 4.59 8.71 -14.03
C PHE A 189 3.28 8.84 -14.78
N TYR A 190 2.17 8.72 -14.06
CA TYR A 190 0.83 8.74 -14.62
C TYR A 190 -0.10 9.60 -13.77
N ALA A 191 -0.98 10.34 -14.44
CA ALA A 191 -2.17 10.90 -13.81
C ALA A 191 -3.17 9.78 -13.53
N PHE A 192 -4.10 10.00 -12.61
CA PHE A 192 -5.21 9.10 -12.36
C PHE A 192 -6.47 9.89 -11.99
N SER A 193 -7.64 9.28 -12.19
CA SER A 193 -8.92 9.73 -11.64
C SER A 193 -9.46 8.63 -10.74
N TRP A 194 -10.00 9.00 -9.58
CA TRP A 194 -10.63 8.06 -8.67
C TRP A 194 -11.96 8.60 -8.19
N ARG A 195 -13.06 8.06 -8.72
CA ARG A 195 -14.40 8.41 -8.28
C ARG A 195 -14.67 7.80 -6.90
N HIS A 196 -15.04 8.64 -5.93
CA HIS A 196 -15.22 8.25 -4.52
C HIS A 196 -13.96 7.59 -3.92
N PRO A 197 -12.84 8.34 -3.87
CA PRO A 197 -11.60 7.78 -3.35
C PRO A 197 -11.76 7.42 -1.88
N HIS A 198 -11.14 6.31 -1.48
CA HIS A 198 -11.13 5.92 -0.07
C HIS A 198 -10.28 6.93 0.71
N GLN A 199 -10.90 7.61 1.68
CA GLN A 199 -10.26 8.67 2.46
C GLN A 199 -8.96 8.23 3.13
N ALA A 200 -8.90 7.00 3.64
CA ALA A 200 -7.71 6.42 4.24
C ALA A 200 -6.49 6.51 3.31
N TRP A 201 -6.63 6.08 2.05
CA TRP A 201 -5.52 6.11 1.08
C TRP A 201 -5.16 7.51 0.60
N MET A 202 -6.10 8.45 0.62
CA MET A 202 -5.81 9.85 0.29
C MET A 202 -5.07 10.57 1.42
N GLN A 203 -5.19 10.11 2.66
CA GLN A 203 -4.55 10.68 3.85
C GLN A 203 -3.36 9.85 4.36
N VAL A 204 -3.01 8.77 3.67
CA VAL A 204 -1.85 7.93 3.98
C VAL A 204 -0.57 8.75 4.09
N SER A 205 0.22 8.48 5.12
CA SER A 205 1.52 9.13 5.35
C SER A 205 2.68 8.25 4.91
N CYS A 206 2.51 6.93 5.02
CA CYS A 206 3.49 5.95 4.60
C CYS A 206 3.45 5.67 3.08
N PRO A 207 4.53 5.14 2.49
CA PRO A 207 4.52 4.71 1.10
C PRO A 207 3.42 3.68 0.83
N VAL A 208 2.57 3.95 -0.16
CA VAL A 208 1.54 3.01 -0.62
C VAL A 208 1.79 2.59 -2.07
N PHE A 209 1.70 1.29 -2.31
CA PHE A 209 1.80 0.65 -3.61
C PHE A 209 0.48 -0.05 -3.89
N ILE A 210 -0.12 0.24 -5.03
CA ILE A 210 -1.38 -0.36 -5.44
C ILE A 210 -1.08 -1.43 -6.50
N ASP A 211 -1.55 -2.65 -6.24
CA ASP A 211 -1.45 -3.78 -7.16
C ASP A 211 -2.77 -3.96 -7.91
N PHE A 212 -2.78 -3.62 -9.20
CA PHE A 212 -3.89 -3.91 -10.11
C PHE A 212 -3.70 -5.23 -10.88
N GLY A 213 -2.77 -6.08 -10.44
CA GLY A 213 -2.36 -7.29 -11.13
C GLY A 213 -1.19 -7.07 -12.10
N GLY A 214 -0.85 -8.10 -12.88
CA GLY A 214 0.24 -8.05 -13.84
C GLY A 214 1.62 -7.85 -13.20
N HIS A 215 2.53 -7.19 -13.93
CA HIS A 215 3.96 -7.07 -13.57
C HIS A 215 4.35 -5.78 -12.84
N PHE A 216 3.42 -4.83 -12.67
CA PHE A 216 3.72 -3.51 -12.13
C PHE A 216 2.87 -3.18 -10.90
N LEU A 217 3.44 -2.35 -10.04
CA LEU A 217 2.79 -1.66 -8.94
C LEU A 217 2.69 -0.18 -9.27
N TYR A 218 1.66 0.46 -8.75
CA TYR A 218 1.45 1.90 -8.87
C TYR A 218 1.63 2.53 -7.51
N ARG A 219 2.78 3.17 -7.29
CA ARG A 219 3.05 3.89 -6.06
C ARG A 219 2.29 5.21 -6.07
N LEU A 220 1.38 5.41 -5.12
CA LEU A 220 0.71 6.70 -4.96
C LEU A 220 1.69 7.72 -4.40
N ARG A 221 1.79 8.86 -5.07
CA ARG A 221 2.72 9.93 -4.75
C ARG A 221 1.97 11.26 -4.71
N LYS A 222 2.55 12.24 -4.02
CA LYS A 222 2.04 13.61 -3.95
C LYS A 222 3.16 14.57 -4.32
N ARG A 223 2.85 15.54 -5.17
CA ARG A 223 3.64 16.75 -5.37
C ARG A 223 3.04 17.84 -4.51
N TYR A 224 3.84 18.37 -3.59
CA TYR A 224 3.46 19.52 -2.78
C TYR A 224 3.56 20.78 -3.65
N GLN A 225 2.48 21.53 -3.73
CA GLN A 225 2.32 22.75 -4.52
C GLN A 225 1.29 23.66 -3.82
N ILE A 226 1.25 24.93 -4.18
CA ILE A 226 0.49 25.99 -3.49
C ILE A 226 -1.01 25.84 -3.75
N SER A 227 -1.42 25.52 -4.98
CA SER A 227 -2.81 25.35 -5.41
C SER A 227 -3.46 24.05 -4.92
N GLY A 228 -2.90 23.42 -3.87
CA GLY A 228 -3.30 22.12 -3.34
C GLY A 228 -2.49 20.97 -3.93
N HIS A 229 -2.19 19.95 -3.12
CA HIS A 229 -1.27 18.88 -3.48
C HIS A 229 -1.77 18.04 -4.66
N TYR A 230 -0.89 17.85 -5.65
CA TYR A 230 -1.21 17.05 -6.82
C TYR A 230 -0.84 15.59 -6.59
N SER A 231 -1.82 14.69 -6.63
CA SER A 231 -1.59 13.25 -6.49
C SER A 231 -1.33 12.62 -7.86
N TYR A 232 -0.33 11.74 -7.92
CA TYR A 232 0.06 11.03 -9.14
C TYR A 232 0.51 9.61 -8.83
N LEU A 233 0.64 8.78 -9.86
CA LEU A 233 1.16 7.42 -9.75
C LEU A 233 2.59 7.37 -10.29
N GLN A 234 3.47 6.70 -9.56
CA GLN A 234 4.77 6.26 -10.05
C GLN A 234 4.71 4.77 -10.35
N LEU A 235 5.01 4.38 -11.59
CA LEU A 235 5.07 2.98 -12.01
C LEU A 235 6.33 2.32 -11.45
N VAL A 236 6.18 1.16 -10.80
CA VAL A 236 7.28 0.39 -10.21
C VAL A 236 7.12 -1.07 -10.60
N SER A 237 8.13 -1.71 -11.17
CA SER A 237 8.01 -3.15 -11.49
C SER A 237 7.99 -3.98 -10.20
N LYS A 238 7.19 -5.05 -10.17
CA LYS A 238 7.18 -6.01 -9.04
C LYS A 238 8.57 -6.59 -8.81
N ARG A 239 9.31 -6.88 -9.89
CA ARG A 239 10.71 -7.33 -9.84
C ARG A 239 11.61 -6.34 -9.08
N SER A 240 11.56 -5.06 -9.41
CA SER A 240 12.37 -4.04 -8.72
C SER A 240 11.93 -3.82 -7.27
N PHE A 241 10.64 -3.96 -6.98
CA PHE A 241 10.12 -3.87 -5.61
C PHE A 241 10.66 -5.03 -4.76
N LEU A 242 10.53 -6.27 -5.25
CA LEU A 242 11.03 -7.45 -4.56
C LEU A 242 12.55 -7.45 -4.44
N ALA A 243 13.30 -7.09 -5.48
CA ALA A 243 14.74 -6.95 -5.40
C ALA A 243 15.20 -5.96 -4.33
N LYS A 244 14.37 -4.96 -4.02
CA LYS A 244 14.66 -3.96 -2.99
C LYS A 244 14.27 -4.41 -1.58
N TYR A 245 13.16 -5.13 -1.43
CA TYR A 245 12.55 -5.38 -0.12
C TYR A 245 12.55 -6.84 0.32
N ALA A 246 12.71 -7.80 -0.59
CA ALA A 246 12.71 -9.23 -0.28
C ALA A 246 14.12 -9.81 -0.04
N ILE A 247 15.18 -9.05 -0.36
CA ILE A 247 16.57 -9.44 -0.11
C ILE A 247 16.94 -9.00 1.32
N GLY A 248 17.46 -9.93 2.11
CA GLY A 248 18.00 -9.70 3.45
C GLY A 248 19.44 -9.25 3.43
#